data_AF-A0A9P4GED4-F1
#
_entry.id   AF-A0A9P4GED4-F1
#
_cell.length_a   1.000
_cell.length_b   1.000
_cell.length_c   1.000
_cell.angle_alpha   90.00
_cell.angle_beta   90.00
_cell.angle_gamma   90.00
#
_symmetry.space_group_name_H-M   'P 1'
#
loop_
_entity.id
_entity.type
_entity.pdbx_description
1 polymer ?
#
loop_
_entity_poly.entity_id
_entity_poly.type
_entity_poly.pdbx_seq_one_letter_code
_entity_poly.pdbx_strand_id
1 'polypeptide(L)'
;MPPPPAKSTGHAKDAKTSVPAKHGASPGLSSSTTVLAKRPSTASTTVPIVKAKENLNPPLFTYAPEINIPARKADQNIASYLWAAGRGYLSFYKTGISHVRQTAKLAKQLREKAAKSSGQDMSEVLTRAEWQIVLRSKKDVRRLPAFAALMLCMGEWTPLIVIYLTPVIPEACRIPSQVQRTLGKIEKIRQERLRRVTLDSTRLMMKDRRAGGTLPTTSESTDFKKNAQVMPGAAVANFNLESMSPFELLLTSAQYNCHSRIFDWLYLTPPKWLLQRNVGQRLGYLWKDDALIERDGGWAALNKVEVERACVERGINVLGKREDELRKALVVQWKGGNA
;
A
#
# COMPACT_ATOMS: atom_id res chain seq x y z
N MET A 1 23.39 -15.84 -43.71
CA MET A 1 23.52 -17.22 -44.20
C MET A 1 23.16 -18.16 -43.04
N PRO A 2 22.04 -18.89 -43.14
CA PRO A 2 21.64 -19.90 -42.16
C PRO A 2 22.20 -21.28 -42.52
N PRO A 3 22.40 -22.19 -41.56
CA PRO A 3 22.38 -23.62 -41.81
C PRO A 3 21.02 -24.28 -41.42
N PRO A 4 20.70 -25.47 -41.98
CA PRO A 4 19.34 -25.90 -42.31
C PRO A 4 18.68 -26.87 -41.30
N PRO A 5 17.37 -27.18 -41.47
CA PRO A 5 16.57 -28.01 -40.56
C PRO A 5 16.66 -29.51 -40.85
N ALA A 6 16.61 -30.34 -39.80
CA ALA A 6 16.48 -31.80 -39.91
C ALA A 6 15.00 -32.21 -40.07
N LYS A 7 14.72 -33.02 -41.09
CA LYS A 7 13.47 -33.76 -41.33
C LYS A 7 13.67 -35.24 -40.97
N SER A 8 12.65 -35.86 -40.37
CA SER A 8 12.27 -37.28 -40.56
C SER A 8 10.82 -37.42 -40.04
N THR A 9 9.74 -37.52 -40.81
CA THR A 9 9.23 -38.64 -41.63
C THR A 9 9.27 -40.02 -40.98
N GLY A 10 8.09 -40.63 -40.83
CA GLY A 10 7.89 -42.02 -40.42
C GLY A 10 6.45 -42.31 -40.00
N HIS A 11 5.75 -43.16 -40.76
CA HIS A 11 4.30 -43.34 -40.83
C HIS A 11 3.64 -44.24 -39.77
N ALA A 12 2.39 -43.89 -39.47
CA ALA A 12 1.15 -44.67 -39.28
C ALA A 12 1.19 -46.20 -39.03
N LYS A 13 0.33 -46.65 -38.11
CA LYS A 13 -0.73 -47.65 -38.39
C LYS A 13 -1.82 -47.67 -37.30
N ASP A 14 -3.05 -47.79 -37.78
CA ASP A 14 -4.34 -47.83 -37.09
C ASP A 14 -4.58 -49.09 -36.25
N ALA A 15 -5.42 -48.98 -35.21
CA ALA A 15 -6.37 -50.02 -34.83
C ALA A 15 -7.56 -49.44 -34.02
N LYS A 16 -8.75 -49.50 -34.63
CA LYS A 16 -10.11 -49.45 -34.01
C LYS A 16 -10.26 -50.71 -33.11
N THR A 17 -11.07 -50.86 -32.07
CA THR A 17 -12.53 -50.66 -31.84
C THR A 17 -12.73 -51.17 -30.38
N SER A 18 -13.54 -50.62 -29.47
CA SER A 18 -14.99 -50.85 -29.37
C SER A 18 -15.43 -50.57 -27.92
N VAL A 19 -16.62 -49.99 -27.78
CA VAL A 19 -17.40 -49.79 -26.54
C VAL A 19 -18.15 -51.10 -26.22
N PRO A 20 -18.57 -51.36 -24.97
CA PRO A 20 -20.02 -51.26 -24.72
C PRO A 20 -20.41 -50.73 -23.33
N ALA A 21 -21.63 -50.21 -23.27
CA ALA A 21 -22.33 -49.74 -22.09
C ALA A 21 -23.54 -50.62 -21.75
N LYS A 22 -23.92 -50.59 -20.46
CA LYS A 22 -25.26 -50.75 -19.84
C LYS A 22 -25.91 -52.13 -19.63
N HIS A 23 -26.58 -52.20 -18.47
CA HIS A 23 -27.88 -52.81 -18.04
C HIS A 23 -27.68 -53.50 -16.67
N GLY A 24 -28.54 -53.46 -15.64
CA GLY A 24 -29.93 -53.06 -15.41
C GLY A 24 -30.25 -53.11 -13.88
N ALA A 25 -31.52 -52.93 -13.51
CA ALA A 25 -32.02 -52.38 -12.24
C ALA A 25 -32.37 -53.35 -11.06
N SER A 26 -32.57 -52.71 -9.87
CA SER A 26 -33.17 -52.97 -8.52
C SER A 26 -34.23 -54.10 -8.32
N PRO A 27 -34.75 -54.45 -7.09
CA PRO A 27 -34.88 -53.66 -5.83
C PRO A 27 -34.79 -54.40 -4.46
N GLY A 28 -34.86 -53.64 -3.35
CA GLY A 28 -35.06 -54.17 -1.98
C GLY A 28 -35.27 -53.08 -0.92
N LEU A 29 -36.46 -53.07 -0.30
CA LEU A 29 -36.96 -52.17 0.75
C LEU A 29 -36.22 -52.31 2.09
N SER A 30 -35.94 -51.19 2.79
CA SER A 30 -36.21 -51.06 4.23
C SER A 30 -36.30 -49.58 4.65
N SER A 31 -37.38 -49.28 5.36
CA SER A 31 -37.79 -47.98 5.90
C SER A 31 -37.16 -47.70 7.27
N SER A 32 -36.73 -46.45 7.52
CA SER A 32 -36.52 -45.89 8.88
C SER A 32 -36.46 -44.34 8.84
N THR A 33 -37.63 -43.74 8.99
CA THR A 33 -38.02 -42.61 9.85
C THR A 33 -36.95 -41.58 10.29
N THR A 34 -37.08 -40.37 9.73
CA THR A 34 -36.89 -39.00 10.30
C THR A 34 -35.80 -38.73 11.35
N VAL A 35 -34.88 -37.80 11.03
CA VAL A 35 -34.81 -36.47 11.70
C VAL A 35 -34.27 -35.43 10.70
N LEU A 36 -35.07 -34.41 10.39
CA LEU A 36 -34.68 -33.27 9.58
C LEU A 36 -33.73 -32.37 10.39
N ALA A 37 -32.42 -32.49 10.16
CA ALA A 37 -31.44 -31.55 10.71
C ALA A 37 -31.59 -30.19 10.00
N LYS A 38 -32.14 -29.21 10.73
CA LYS A 38 -32.24 -27.81 10.34
C LYS A 38 -30.84 -27.27 10.03
N ARG A 39 -30.54 -27.10 8.74
CA ARG A 39 -29.31 -26.47 8.23
C ARG A 39 -29.19 -25.07 8.85
N PRO A 40 -28.12 -24.73 9.57
CA PRO A 40 -27.94 -23.37 10.06
C PRO A 40 -27.80 -22.44 8.86
N SER A 41 -28.72 -21.49 8.77
CA SER A 41 -28.74 -20.41 7.80
C SER A 41 -27.45 -19.59 7.92
N THR A 42 -26.57 -19.70 6.93
CA THR A 42 -25.34 -18.90 6.75
C THR A 42 -25.58 -17.44 6.39
N ALA A 43 -26.75 -16.87 6.70
CA ALA A 43 -27.16 -15.54 6.24
C ALA A 43 -26.72 -14.38 7.16
N SER A 44 -26.09 -14.64 8.31
CA SER A 44 -25.82 -13.58 9.30
C SER A 44 -24.42 -12.93 9.21
N THR A 45 -23.44 -13.54 8.53
CA THR A 45 -22.04 -13.04 8.51
C THR A 45 -21.73 -12.13 7.31
N THR A 46 -22.56 -12.10 6.26
CA THR A 46 -22.25 -11.33 5.04
C THR A 46 -22.35 -9.81 5.25
N VAL A 47 -23.38 -9.35 5.96
CA VAL A 47 -23.62 -7.92 6.25
C VAL A 47 -22.49 -7.26 7.05
N PRO A 48 -21.96 -7.85 8.14
CA PRO A 48 -20.86 -7.24 8.89
C PRO A 48 -19.55 -7.18 8.07
N ILE A 49 -19.27 -8.19 7.24
CA ILE A 49 -18.06 -8.21 6.40
C ILE A 49 -18.13 -7.12 5.31
N VAL A 50 -19.29 -6.93 4.67
CA VAL A 50 -19.45 -5.90 3.63
C VAL A 50 -19.30 -4.51 4.23
N LYS A 51 -19.96 -4.24 5.37
CA LYS A 51 -19.85 -2.96 6.07
C LYS A 51 -18.41 -2.68 6.54
N ALA A 52 -17.70 -3.69 7.05
CA ALA A 52 -16.29 -3.58 7.39
C ALA A 52 -15.43 -3.18 6.18
N LYS A 53 -15.67 -3.81 5.02
CA LYS A 53 -14.96 -3.46 3.79
C LYS A 53 -15.25 -2.02 3.33
N GLU A 54 -16.49 -1.56 3.43
CA GLU A 54 -16.86 -0.18 3.09
C GLU A 54 -16.25 0.85 4.03
N ASN A 55 -16.18 0.55 5.34
CA ASN A 55 -15.61 1.45 6.33
C ASN A 55 -14.08 1.55 6.24
N LEU A 56 -13.39 0.49 5.81
CA LEU A 56 -11.93 0.44 5.77
C LEU A 56 -11.33 0.88 4.44
N ASN A 57 -12.05 0.64 3.34
CA ASN A 57 -11.52 0.83 2.00
C ASN A 57 -12.20 2.00 1.30
N PRO A 58 -11.45 3.05 0.91
CA PRO A 58 -11.96 4.11 0.06
C PRO A 58 -12.62 3.57 -1.23
N PRO A 59 -13.65 4.25 -1.76
CA PRO A 59 -14.37 3.80 -2.95
C PRO A 59 -13.49 3.86 -4.19
N LEU A 60 -13.81 3.06 -5.21
CA LEU A 60 -12.92 2.81 -6.35
C LEU A 60 -12.50 4.07 -7.12
N PHE A 61 -13.39 5.06 -7.23
CA PHE A 61 -13.10 6.33 -7.90
C PHE A 61 -12.06 7.20 -7.17
N THR A 62 -11.62 6.81 -5.97
CA THR A 62 -10.53 7.50 -5.24
C THR A 62 -9.14 6.99 -5.62
N TYR A 63 -9.05 5.86 -6.34
CA TYR A 63 -7.79 5.31 -6.85
C TYR A 63 -7.52 5.75 -8.29
N ALA A 64 -6.29 5.51 -8.75
CA ALA A 64 -5.95 5.68 -10.16
C ALA A 64 -6.74 4.69 -11.03
N PRO A 65 -7.31 5.13 -12.16
CA PRO A 65 -8.04 4.25 -13.05
C PRO A 65 -7.10 3.26 -13.74
N GLU A 66 -7.63 2.15 -14.24
CA GLU A 66 -6.85 1.18 -14.99
C GLU A 66 -6.45 1.75 -16.35
N ILE A 67 -5.17 1.57 -16.70
CA ILE A 67 -4.63 2.05 -17.96
C ILE A 67 -4.76 0.97 -19.04
N ASN A 68 -5.74 1.16 -19.94
CA ASN A 68 -5.97 0.26 -21.06
C ASN A 68 -5.26 0.79 -22.31
N ILE A 69 -4.04 0.29 -22.56
CA ILE A 69 -3.29 0.58 -23.79
C ILE A 69 -3.41 -0.66 -24.69
N PRO A 70 -3.91 -0.53 -25.92
CA PRO A 70 -4.00 -1.67 -26.82
C PRO A 70 -2.60 -2.21 -27.12
N ALA A 71 -2.43 -3.53 -27.13
CA ALA A 71 -1.18 -4.14 -27.57
C ALA A 71 -0.98 -3.87 -29.08
N ARG A 72 0.27 -3.59 -29.49
CA ARG A 72 0.59 -3.38 -30.90
C ARG A 72 0.35 -4.69 -31.67
N LYS A 73 -0.47 -4.64 -32.72
CA LYS A 73 -0.64 -5.78 -33.64
C LYS A 73 0.59 -5.89 -34.56
N ALA A 74 0.94 -7.12 -34.96
CA ALA A 74 2.14 -7.38 -35.77
C ALA A 74 2.20 -6.52 -37.04
N ASP A 75 1.08 -6.35 -37.73
CA ASP A 75 1.01 -5.65 -39.02
C ASP A 75 0.62 -4.16 -38.89
N GLN A 76 0.52 -3.64 -37.66
CA GLN A 76 0.04 -2.27 -37.44
C GLN A 76 1.15 -1.23 -37.67
N ASN A 77 0.79 -0.20 -38.44
CA ASN A 77 1.61 0.99 -38.62
C ASN A 77 1.87 1.68 -37.26
N ILE A 78 3.14 1.99 -36.98
CA ILE A 78 3.62 2.65 -35.75
C ILE A 78 2.84 3.93 -35.46
N ALA A 79 2.56 4.77 -36.46
CA ALA A 79 1.84 6.02 -36.25
C ALA A 79 0.40 5.77 -35.75
N SER A 80 -0.30 4.80 -36.34
CA SER A 80 -1.66 4.42 -35.91
C SER A 80 -1.67 3.82 -34.50
N TYR A 81 -0.62 3.06 -34.14
CA TYR A 81 -0.44 2.52 -32.81
C TYR A 81 -0.18 3.63 -31.79
N LEU A 82 0.71 4.58 -32.11
CA LEU A 82 1.02 5.72 -31.23
C LEU A 82 -0.21 6.60 -30.99
N TRP A 83 -1.03 6.83 -32.02
CA TRP A 83 -2.29 7.56 -31.87
C TRP A 83 -3.28 6.83 -30.96
N ALA A 84 -3.46 5.51 -31.17
CA ALA A 84 -4.33 4.69 -30.32
C ALA A 84 -3.83 4.66 -28.86
N ALA A 85 -2.53 4.52 -28.66
CA ALA A 85 -1.91 4.57 -27.34
C ALA A 85 -2.07 5.96 -26.69
N GLY A 86 -1.84 7.04 -27.45
CA GLY A 86 -2.00 8.42 -27.01
C GLY A 86 -3.41 8.71 -26.53
N ARG A 87 -4.43 8.26 -27.27
CA ARG A 87 -5.84 8.34 -26.82
C ARG A 87 -6.11 7.58 -25.54
N GLY A 88 -5.50 6.40 -25.37
CA GLY A 88 -5.57 5.63 -24.14
C GLY A 88 -5.06 6.44 -22.94
N TYR A 89 -3.86 7.04 -23.05
CA TYR A 89 -3.31 7.91 -22.00
C TYR A 89 -4.17 9.15 -21.74
N LEU A 90 -4.69 9.80 -22.78
CA LEU A 90 -5.55 10.97 -22.63
C LEU A 90 -6.83 10.63 -21.87
N SER A 91 -7.44 9.47 -22.17
CA SER A 91 -8.62 8.98 -21.45
C SER A 91 -8.31 8.67 -19.98
N PHE A 92 -7.15 8.05 -19.71
CA PHE A 92 -6.66 7.79 -18.36
C PHE A 92 -6.51 9.10 -17.55
N TYR A 93 -5.84 10.11 -18.10
CA TYR A 93 -5.66 11.39 -17.39
C TYR A 93 -6.96 12.16 -17.19
N LYS A 94 -7.85 12.15 -18.19
CA LYS A 94 -9.17 12.80 -18.05
C LYS A 94 -9.97 12.15 -16.92
N THR A 95 -9.98 10.82 -16.85
CA THR A 95 -10.63 10.07 -15.77
C THR A 95 -9.95 10.34 -14.43
N GLY A 96 -8.61 10.34 -14.37
CA GLY A 96 -7.85 10.66 -13.16
C GLY A 96 -8.15 12.08 -12.63
N ILE A 97 -8.23 13.09 -13.49
CA ILE A 97 -8.62 14.46 -13.11
C ILE A 97 -10.06 14.48 -12.55
N SER A 98 -10.97 13.72 -13.17
CA SER A 98 -12.34 13.56 -12.67
C SER A 98 -12.36 12.95 -11.28
N HIS A 99 -11.61 11.86 -11.07
CA HIS A 99 -11.45 11.19 -9.77
C HIS A 99 -10.95 12.16 -8.69
N VAL A 100 -9.94 13.00 -8.99
CA VAL A 100 -9.44 14.02 -8.05
C VAL A 100 -10.54 15.00 -7.65
N ARG A 101 -11.34 15.50 -8.61
CA ARG A 101 -12.43 16.46 -8.35
C ARG A 101 -13.56 15.82 -7.54
N GLN A 102 -13.97 14.59 -7.88
CA GLN A 102 -14.98 13.84 -7.15
C GLN A 102 -14.53 13.57 -5.71
N THR A 103 -13.28 13.14 -5.53
CA THR A 103 -12.67 12.92 -4.22
C THR A 103 -12.58 14.20 -3.42
N ALA A 104 -12.27 15.34 -4.05
CA ALA A 104 -12.24 16.64 -3.39
C ALA A 104 -13.63 17.09 -2.91
N LYS A 105 -14.66 16.88 -3.74
CA LYS A 105 -16.06 17.17 -3.38
C LYS A 105 -16.51 16.30 -2.20
N LEU A 106 -16.23 14.99 -2.25
CA LEU A 106 -16.54 14.07 -1.16
C LEU A 106 -15.79 14.47 0.12
N ALA A 107 -14.50 14.77 0.02
CA ALA A 107 -13.71 15.21 1.17
C ALA A 107 -14.24 16.51 1.80
N LYS A 108 -14.83 17.42 1.01
CA LYS A 108 -15.51 18.61 1.55
C LYS A 108 -16.73 18.21 2.39
N GLN A 109 -17.59 17.33 1.86
CA GLN A 109 -18.76 16.83 2.57
C GLN A 109 -18.40 16.11 3.88
N LEU A 110 -17.31 15.32 3.86
CA LEU A 110 -16.82 14.64 5.07
C LEU A 110 -16.28 15.61 6.13
N ARG A 111 -15.60 16.69 5.71
CA ARG A 111 -15.18 17.75 6.66
C ARG A 111 -16.38 18.44 7.28
N GLU A 112 -17.44 18.70 6.50
CA GLU A 112 -18.70 19.25 7.00
C GLU A 112 -19.40 18.26 7.96
N LYS A 113 -19.42 16.96 7.65
CA LYS A 113 -19.92 15.90 8.54
C LYS A 113 -19.18 15.90 9.88
N ALA A 114 -17.85 15.96 9.85
CA ALA A 114 -17.04 15.99 11.06
C ALA A 114 -17.25 17.28 11.85
N ALA A 115 -17.36 18.44 11.19
CA ALA A 115 -17.57 19.74 11.85
C ALA A 115 -18.92 19.83 12.59
N LYS A 116 -19.94 19.08 12.16
CA LYS A 116 -21.26 19.01 12.85
C LYS A 116 -21.18 18.27 14.18
N SER A 117 -20.20 17.40 14.36
CA SER A 117 -19.99 16.64 15.60
C SER A 117 -19.04 17.42 16.49
N SER A 118 -19.54 18.53 17.08
CA SER A 118 -18.73 19.43 17.89
C SER A 118 -18.12 18.71 19.09
N GLY A 119 -16.79 18.79 19.25
CA GLY A 119 -16.06 18.25 20.40
C GLY A 119 -15.41 16.88 20.19
N GLN A 120 -15.66 16.20 19.07
CA GLN A 120 -14.99 14.94 18.71
C GLN A 120 -13.88 15.16 17.68
N ASP A 121 -12.82 14.36 17.74
CA ASP A 121 -11.80 14.36 16.68
C ASP A 121 -12.40 13.85 15.37
N MET A 122 -11.92 14.34 14.21
CA MET A 122 -12.40 13.87 12.91
C MET A 122 -12.24 12.36 12.73
N SER A 123 -11.25 11.76 13.39
CA SER A 123 -11.01 10.31 13.37
C SER A 123 -12.12 9.53 14.10
N GLU A 124 -12.73 10.10 15.14
CA GLU A 124 -13.80 9.43 15.90
C GLU A 124 -15.12 9.42 15.13
N VAL A 125 -15.39 10.49 14.38
CA VAL A 125 -16.65 10.68 13.63
C VAL A 125 -16.64 9.96 12.28
N LEU A 126 -15.49 9.93 11.61
CA LEU A 126 -15.35 9.39 10.27
C LEU A 126 -14.87 7.94 10.31
N THR A 127 -15.31 7.13 9.36
CA THR A 127 -14.70 5.81 9.13
C THR A 127 -13.25 5.97 8.66
N ARG A 128 -12.44 4.91 8.74
CA ARG A 128 -11.06 4.88 8.28
C ARG A 128 -10.95 5.30 6.81
N ALA A 129 -11.83 4.78 5.96
CA ALA A 129 -11.92 5.12 4.54
C ALA A 129 -12.21 6.62 4.36
N GLU A 130 -13.21 7.15 5.05
CA GLU A 130 -13.59 8.57 5.03
C GLU A 130 -12.44 9.47 5.50
N TRP A 131 -11.81 9.13 6.63
CA TRP A 131 -10.69 9.85 7.21
C TRP A 131 -9.47 9.91 6.26
N GLN A 132 -9.14 8.79 5.62
CA GLN A 132 -8.07 8.71 4.63
C GLN A 132 -8.36 9.59 3.40
N ILE A 133 -9.61 9.63 2.91
CA ILE A 133 -10.00 10.50 1.79
C ILE A 133 -9.79 11.98 2.13
N VAL A 134 -10.18 12.40 3.34
CA VAL A 134 -10.00 13.78 3.81
C VAL A 134 -8.52 14.17 3.83
N LEU A 135 -7.64 13.30 4.31
CA LEU A 135 -6.20 13.56 4.40
C LEU A 135 -5.51 13.59 3.03
N ARG A 136 -5.83 12.62 2.16
CA ARG A 136 -5.16 12.44 0.86
C ARG A 136 -5.59 13.51 -0.14
N SER A 137 -6.89 13.84 -0.19
CA SER A 137 -7.46 14.83 -1.12
C SER A 137 -6.77 16.20 -1.08
N LYS A 138 -6.35 16.67 0.11
CA LYS A 138 -5.68 17.98 0.27
C LYS A 138 -4.37 18.07 -0.51
N LYS A 139 -3.64 16.95 -0.68
CA LYS A 139 -2.38 16.94 -1.44
C LYS A 139 -2.65 16.93 -2.94
N ASP A 140 -3.63 16.15 -3.38
CA ASP A 140 -3.96 16.02 -4.80
C ASP A 140 -4.61 17.29 -5.37
N VAL A 141 -5.49 17.94 -4.61
CA VAL A 141 -6.08 19.24 -5.00
C VAL A 141 -5.01 20.32 -5.16
N ARG A 142 -3.99 20.35 -4.28
CA ARG A 142 -2.89 21.32 -4.41
C ARG A 142 -1.98 21.06 -5.62
N ARG A 143 -1.87 19.80 -6.04
CA ARG A 143 -1.09 19.40 -7.22
C ARG A 143 -1.83 19.64 -8.53
N LEU A 144 -3.16 19.63 -8.49
CA LEU A 144 -4.02 19.68 -9.68
C LEU A 144 -3.79 20.91 -10.58
N PRO A 145 -3.62 22.15 -10.08
CA PRO A 145 -3.40 23.32 -10.94
C PRO A 145 -2.11 23.20 -11.76
N ALA A 146 -1.00 22.81 -11.13
CA ALA A 146 0.27 22.63 -11.82
C ALA A 146 0.21 21.47 -12.83
N PHE A 147 -0.50 20.39 -12.50
CA PHE A 147 -0.74 19.29 -13.44
C PHE A 147 -1.66 19.69 -14.60
N ALA A 148 -2.69 20.52 -14.36
CA ALA A 148 -3.58 21.03 -15.40
C ALA A 148 -2.84 21.96 -16.36
N ALA A 149 -1.99 22.84 -15.84
CA ALA A 149 -1.10 23.68 -16.66
C ALA A 149 -0.14 22.82 -17.50
N LEU A 150 0.43 21.76 -16.90
CA LEU A 150 1.25 20.79 -17.64
C LEU A 150 0.47 20.16 -18.79
N MET A 151 -0.73 19.61 -18.54
CA MET A 151 -1.57 19.02 -19.58
C MET A 151 -1.95 20.02 -20.68
N LEU A 152 -2.19 21.28 -20.32
CA LEU A 152 -2.55 22.33 -21.28
C LEU A 152 -1.37 22.71 -22.19
N CYS A 153 -0.18 22.89 -21.62
CA CYS A 153 1.02 23.24 -22.39
C CYS A 153 1.55 22.07 -23.23
N MET A 154 1.45 20.84 -22.71
CA MET A 154 2.08 19.65 -23.30
C MET A 154 1.15 18.88 -24.23
N GLY A 155 -0.18 19.02 -24.07
CA GLY A 155 -1.19 18.36 -24.90
C GLY A 155 -0.94 16.86 -25.05
N GLU A 156 -0.72 16.41 -26.28
CA GLU A 156 -0.51 15.01 -26.66
C GLU A 156 0.88 14.46 -26.27
N TRP A 157 1.86 15.31 -25.99
CA TRP A 157 3.22 14.91 -25.56
C TRP A 157 3.32 14.59 -24.07
N THR A 158 2.23 14.77 -23.31
CA THR A 158 2.21 14.59 -21.86
C THR A 158 2.73 13.22 -21.38
N PRO A 159 2.41 12.07 -22.02
CA PRO A 159 2.92 10.76 -21.59
C PRO A 159 4.46 10.64 -21.59
N LEU A 160 5.16 11.36 -22.48
CA LEU A 160 6.62 11.31 -22.56
C LEU A 160 7.29 12.07 -21.40
N ILE A 161 6.65 13.14 -20.94
CA ILE A 161 7.25 14.08 -19.97
C ILE A 161 6.83 13.74 -18.54
N VAL A 162 5.64 13.16 -18.40
CA VAL A 162 5.10 12.71 -17.12
C VAL A 162 6.01 11.67 -16.45
N ILE A 163 6.79 10.88 -17.20
CA ILE A 163 7.81 9.95 -16.67
C ILE A 163 8.81 10.64 -15.72
N TYR A 164 9.09 11.93 -15.94
CA TYR A 164 10.07 12.70 -15.17
C TYR A 164 9.44 13.57 -14.07
N LEU A 165 8.12 13.81 -14.09
CA LEU A 165 7.44 14.82 -13.25
C LEU A 165 6.50 14.25 -12.15
N THR A 166 6.89 13.15 -11.49
CA THR A 166 6.14 12.57 -10.35
C THR A 166 5.66 13.52 -9.22
N PRO A 167 6.41 14.57 -8.78
CA PRO A 167 5.97 15.40 -7.65
C PRO A 167 4.75 16.28 -7.95
N VAL A 168 4.53 16.61 -9.23
CA VAL A 168 3.46 17.50 -9.70
C VAL A 168 2.16 16.72 -9.95
N ILE A 169 2.24 15.40 -10.10
CA ILE A 169 1.11 14.57 -10.55
C ILE A 169 0.27 14.12 -9.34
N PRO A 170 -1.06 14.41 -9.34
CA PRO A 170 -2.00 13.86 -8.36
C PRO A 170 -1.97 12.34 -8.33
N GLU A 171 -2.27 11.73 -7.19
CA GLU A 171 -2.16 10.28 -7.02
C GLU A 171 -3.03 9.49 -8.03
N ALA A 172 -4.27 9.93 -8.26
CA ALA A 172 -5.19 9.32 -9.22
C ALA A 172 -4.73 9.43 -10.69
N CYS A 173 -3.71 10.24 -10.99
CA CYS A 173 -3.14 10.39 -12.33
C CYS A 173 -1.78 9.68 -12.51
N ARG A 174 -1.35 8.86 -11.54
CA ARG A 174 -0.04 8.18 -11.60
C ARG A 174 -0.13 6.86 -12.34
N ILE A 175 0.83 6.64 -13.24
CA ILE A 175 0.99 5.40 -14.00
C ILE A 175 1.62 4.34 -13.08
N PRO A 176 1.26 3.04 -13.20
CA PRO A 176 1.82 1.98 -12.36
C PRO A 176 3.34 1.94 -12.29
N SER A 177 4.03 2.13 -13.42
CA SER A 177 5.50 2.18 -13.49
C SER A 177 6.10 3.32 -12.66
N GLN A 178 5.40 4.45 -12.56
CA GLN A 178 5.82 5.59 -11.74
C GLN A 178 5.66 5.31 -10.25
N VAL A 179 4.58 4.62 -9.88
CA VAL A 179 4.35 4.18 -8.51
C VAL A 179 5.46 3.22 -8.10
N GLN A 180 5.73 2.18 -8.90
CA GLN A 180 6.81 1.22 -8.66
C GLN A 180 8.18 1.89 -8.55
N ARG A 181 8.51 2.82 -9.46
CA ARG A 181 9.77 3.58 -9.39
C ARG A 181 9.87 4.43 -8.13
N THR A 182 8.77 5.02 -7.70
CA THR A 182 8.71 5.84 -6.48
C THR A 182 8.91 4.98 -5.24
N LEU A 183 8.22 3.83 -5.16
CA LEU A 183 8.40 2.85 -4.08
C LEU A 183 9.84 2.33 -4.05
N GLY A 184 10.41 1.99 -5.21
CA GLY A 184 11.83 1.61 -5.36
C GLY A 184 12.80 2.65 -4.83
N LYS A 185 12.57 3.94 -5.13
CA LYS A 185 13.41 5.03 -4.63
C LYS A 185 13.27 5.19 -3.12
N ILE A 186 12.05 5.16 -2.59
CA ILE A 186 11.78 5.31 -1.14
C ILE A 186 12.44 4.17 -0.36
N GLU A 187 12.30 2.93 -0.82
CA GLU A 187 12.88 1.77 -0.15
C GLU A 187 14.42 1.83 -0.15
N LYS A 188 15.04 2.19 -1.27
CA LYS A 188 16.50 2.37 -1.33
C LYS A 188 17.00 3.42 -0.34
N ILE A 189 16.29 4.55 -0.23
CA ILE A 189 16.62 5.62 0.72
C ILE A 189 16.49 5.10 2.16
N ARG A 190 15.40 4.38 2.47
CA ARG A 190 15.16 3.79 3.79
C ARG A 190 16.31 2.85 4.19
N GLN A 191 16.70 1.94 3.28
CA GLN A 191 17.78 0.99 3.51
C GLN A 191 19.13 1.68 3.74
N GLU A 192 19.46 2.69 2.92
CA GLU A 192 20.71 3.43 3.09
C GLU A 192 20.74 4.19 4.42
N ARG A 193 19.63 4.81 4.83
CA ARG A 193 19.54 5.49 6.13
C ARG A 193 19.67 4.52 7.30
N LEU A 194 18.99 3.37 7.25
CA LEU A 194 19.10 2.34 8.27
C LEU A 194 20.54 1.82 8.37
N ARG A 195 21.21 1.62 7.23
CA ARG A 195 22.62 1.23 7.17
C ARG A 195 23.51 2.26 7.86
N ARG A 196 23.32 3.55 7.57
CA ARG A 196 24.08 4.65 8.21
C ARG A 196 23.86 4.70 9.72
N VAL A 197 22.62 4.68 10.17
CA VAL A 197 22.28 4.66 11.61
C VAL A 197 22.89 3.44 12.31
N THR A 198 22.92 2.28 11.64
CA THR A 198 23.54 1.07 12.18
C THR A 198 25.07 1.23 12.32
N LEU A 199 25.74 1.81 11.33
CA LEU A 199 27.19 2.07 11.39
C LEU A 199 27.55 3.09 12.47
N ASP A 200 26.72 4.13 12.65
CA ASP A 200 26.92 5.19 13.64
C ASP A 200 26.34 4.84 15.03
N SER A 201 25.80 3.64 15.21
CA SER A 201 25.06 3.23 16.42
C SER A 201 25.89 3.40 17.70
N THR A 202 27.14 2.95 17.71
CA THR A 202 28.05 3.06 18.86
C THR A 202 28.32 4.50 19.24
N ARG A 203 28.60 5.36 18.24
CA ARG A 203 28.85 6.79 18.44
C ARG A 203 27.61 7.52 18.97
N LEU A 204 26.43 7.22 18.42
CA LEU A 204 25.18 7.84 18.82
C LEU A 204 24.79 7.42 20.24
N MET A 205 24.86 6.13 20.56
CA MET A 205 24.60 5.62 21.92
C MET A 205 25.56 6.19 22.97
N MET A 206 26.84 6.38 22.64
CA MET A 206 27.80 7.02 23.54
C MET A 206 27.47 8.49 23.83
N LYS A 207 26.94 9.22 22.84
CA LYS A 207 26.50 10.61 23.03
C LYS A 207 25.37 10.70 24.04
N ASP A 208 24.50 9.69 24.06
CA ASP A 208 23.34 9.64 24.96
C ASP A 208 23.74 9.29 26.39
N ARG A 209 24.75 8.40 26.56
CA ARG A 209 25.36 8.14 27.87
C ARG A 209 25.98 9.39 28.49
N ARG A 210 26.63 10.24 27.69
CA ARG A 210 27.25 11.49 28.18
C ARG A 210 26.23 12.57 28.53
N ALA A 211 25.01 12.49 28.02
CA ALA A 211 23.94 13.46 28.29
C ALA A 211 23.10 13.13 29.53
N GLY A 212 23.48 12.14 30.35
CA GLY A 212 22.86 11.85 31.65
C GLY A 212 21.62 10.93 31.61
N GLY A 213 21.41 10.16 30.54
CA GLY A 213 20.31 9.20 30.47
C GLY A 213 20.58 7.91 31.25
N THR A 214 19.78 7.64 32.28
CA THR A 214 19.75 6.36 33.02
C THR A 214 19.30 5.24 32.08
N LEU A 215 20.02 4.12 32.05
CA LEU A 215 19.65 2.93 31.27
C LEU A 215 18.45 2.21 31.93
N PRO A 216 17.47 1.69 31.19
CA PRO A 216 16.77 0.49 31.63
C PRO A 216 17.76 -0.67 31.51
N THR A 217 18.17 -1.24 32.63
CA THR A 217 18.96 -2.47 32.67
C THR A 217 18.11 -3.63 32.16
N THR A 218 18.17 -3.87 30.85
CA THR A 218 17.81 -5.17 30.29
C THR A 218 19.04 -5.68 29.56
N SER A 219 19.80 -6.48 30.27
CA SER A 219 20.96 -7.23 29.78
C SER A 219 20.50 -8.31 28.80
N GLU A 220 20.21 -7.94 27.57
CA GLU A 220 20.24 -8.87 26.44
C GLU A 220 20.99 -8.23 25.27
N SER A 221 22.21 -8.73 25.07
CA SER A 221 23.00 -8.56 23.85
C SER A 221 22.22 -9.15 22.67
N THR A 222 21.30 -8.39 22.11
CA THR A 222 20.57 -8.79 20.91
C THR A 222 21.41 -8.44 19.68
N ASP A 223 21.70 -9.45 18.87
CA ASP A 223 22.26 -9.31 17.52
C ASP A 223 21.44 -8.27 16.72
N PHE A 224 21.88 -7.01 16.70
CA PHE A 224 21.16 -5.90 16.04
C PHE A 224 20.96 -6.14 14.53
N LYS A 225 21.80 -7.01 13.93
CA LYS A 225 21.67 -7.48 12.54
C LYS A 225 20.42 -8.32 12.27
N LYS A 226 19.86 -9.00 13.29
CA LYS A 226 18.63 -9.81 13.16
C LYS A 226 17.36 -9.01 13.50
N ASN A 227 17.51 -7.92 14.26
CA ASN A 227 16.41 -7.08 14.75
C ASN A 227 16.32 -5.71 14.04
N ALA A 228 16.70 -5.62 12.76
CA ALA A 228 16.14 -4.61 11.86
C ALA A 228 14.65 -4.91 11.54
N GLN A 229 13.93 -5.47 12.50
CA GLN A 229 12.50 -5.64 12.42
C GLN A 229 11.85 -4.28 12.61
N VAL A 230 10.86 -4.02 11.78
CA VAL A 230 10.02 -2.84 11.84
C VAL A 230 9.43 -2.75 13.24
N MET A 231 9.69 -1.65 13.97
CA MET A 231 9.11 -1.41 15.29
C MET A 231 7.61 -1.76 15.30
N PRO A 232 7.16 -2.58 16.27
CA PRO A 232 5.80 -3.04 16.31
C PRO A 232 4.80 -1.92 16.64
N GLY A 233 3.58 -2.04 16.12
CA GLY A 233 2.55 -0.99 16.20
C GLY A 233 2.18 -0.59 17.62
N ALA A 234 2.08 -1.53 18.56
CA ALA A 234 1.71 -1.21 19.94
C ALA A 234 2.85 -0.68 20.83
N ALA A 235 4.12 -0.84 20.43
CA ALA A 235 5.20 -0.03 21.01
C ALA A 235 4.99 1.46 20.71
N VAL A 236 4.26 1.80 19.64
CA VAL A 236 3.90 3.17 19.24
C VAL A 236 3.01 3.91 20.23
N ALA A 237 2.14 3.18 20.93
CA ALA A 237 1.07 3.77 21.74
C ALA A 237 1.54 4.38 23.07
N ASN A 238 2.67 3.93 23.62
CA ASN A 238 3.21 4.38 24.91
C ASN A 238 4.53 5.18 24.79
N PHE A 239 4.85 5.71 23.61
CA PHE A 239 6.14 6.39 23.40
C PHE A 239 6.17 7.78 24.02
N ASN A 240 6.95 7.92 25.10
CA ASN A 240 7.44 9.22 25.52
C ASN A 240 8.52 9.69 24.51
N LEU A 241 8.11 10.54 23.58
CA LEU A 241 8.95 11.06 22.51
C LEU A 241 10.06 12.01 23.00
N GLU A 242 9.86 12.59 24.19
CA GLU A 242 10.81 13.51 24.80
C GLU A 242 12.02 12.76 25.39
N SER A 243 11.80 11.55 25.90
CA SER A 243 12.85 10.68 26.44
C SER A 243 13.62 9.91 25.38
N MET A 244 13.15 9.89 24.11
CA MET A 244 13.84 9.14 23.06
C MET A 244 15.25 9.65 22.83
N SER A 245 16.16 8.68 22.74
CA SER A 245 17.55 8.92 22.46
C SER A 245 17.71 9.43 21.01
N PRO A 246 18.64 10.35 20.72
CA PRO A 246 19.03 10.71 19.35
C PRO A 246 19.23 9.52 18.42
N PHE A 247 19.78 8.41 18.91
CA PHE A 247 19.89 7.17 18.15
C PHE A 247 18.52 6.61 17.77
N GLU A 248 17.62 6.43 18.73
CA GLU A 248 16.26 5.90 18.52
C GLU A 248 15.44 6.79 17.58
N LEU A 249 15.55 8.10 17.73
CA LEU A 249 14.89 9.07 16.86
C LEU A 249 15.37 8.94 15.42
N LEU A 250 16.68 8.77 15.21
CA LEU A 250 17.24 8.58 13.87
C LEU A 250 16.84 7.23 13.28
N LEU A 251 16.86 6.15 14.07
CA LEU A 251 16.45 4.82 13.63
C LEU A 251 14.98 4.82 13.21
N THR A 252 14.11 5.36 14.05
CA THR A 252 12.67 5.48 13.79
C THR A 252 12.41 6.37 12.57
N SER A 253 13.10 7.50 12.49
CA SER A 253 12.99 8.42 11.37
C SER A 253 13.51 7.81 10.05
N ALA A 254 14.54 6.97 10.11
CA ALA A 254 15.02 6.21 8.97
C ALA A 254 13.97 5.17 8.54
N GLN A 255 13.44 4.38 9.47
CA GLN A 255 12.45 3.33 9.22
C GLN A 255 11.16 3.88 8.58
N TYR A 256 10.59 4.95 9.14
CA TYR A 256 9.33 5.54 8.65
C TYR A 256 9.54 6.69 7.66
N ASN A 257 10.78 6.94 7.22
CA ASN A 257 11.14 7.99 6.25
C ASN A 257 10.63 9.40 6.66
N CYS A 258 10.91 9.80 7.90
CA CYS A 258 10.33 11.01 8.53
C CYS A 258 11.16 12.30 8.35
N HIS A 259 12.35 12.25 7.75
CA HIS A 259 13.18 13.43 7.54
C HIS A 259 13.48 13.70 6.07
N SER A 260 13.68 14.98 5.76
CA SER A 260 13.92 15.46 4.40
C SER A 260 15.22 14.89 3.84
N ARG A 261 15.22 14.66 2.51
CA ARG A 261 16.39 14.20 1.76
C ARG A 261 17.54 15.19 1.76
N ILE A 262 17.29 16.45 2.11
CA ILE A 262 18.34 17.47 2.17
C ILE A 262 19.40 17.13 3.22
N PHE A 263 19.02 16.46 4.31
CA PHE A 263 19.94 16.01 5.34
C PHE A 263 20.83 14.86 4.87
N ASP A 264 20.28 13.93 4.08
CA ASP A 264 21.08 12.87 3.45
C ASP A 264 22.08 13.47 2.45
N TRP A 265 21.63 14.46 1.67
CA TRP A 265 22.42 15.12 0.64
C TRP A 265 23.57 15.95 1.24
N LEU A 266 23.32 16.66 2.34
CA LEU A 266 24.33 17.43 3.06
C LEU A 266 25.20 16.59 4.01
N TYR A 267 24.93 15.28 4.14
CA TYR A 267 25.57 14.42 5.14
C TYR A 267 25.46 14.98 6.58
N LEU A 268 24.35 15.67 6.87
CA LEU A 268 24.08 16.30 8.16
C LEU A 268 23.01 15.53 8.93
N THR A 269 23.21 15.35 10.23
CA THR A 269 22.19 14.82 11.12
C THR A 269 21.10 15.88 11.35
N PRO A 270 19.81 15.57 11.14
CA PRO A 270 18.75 16.52 11.44
C PRO A 270 18.73 16.90 12.94
N PRO A 271 18.40 18.16 13.29
CA PRO A 271 18.28 18.56 14.69
C PRO A 271 17.27 17.72 15.49
N LYS A 272 17.54 17.47 16.78
CA LYS A 272 16.72 16.60 17.64
C LYS A 272 15.24 17.02 17.66
N TRP A 273 14.96 18.30 17.87
CA TRP A 273 13.59 18.82 17.92
C TRP A 273 12.81 18.56 16.62
N LEU A 274 13.48 18.62 15.47
CA LEU A 274 12.85 18.39 14.17
C LEU A 274 12.55 16.91 13.97
N LEU A 275 13.47 16.03 14.41
CA LEU A 275 13.25 14.58 14.44
C LEU A 275 12.09 14.23 15.36
N GLN A 276 12.05 14.74 16.59
CA GLN A 276 10.96 14.54 17.53
C GLN A 276 9.64 14.95 16.92
N ARG A 277 9.55 16.18 16.38
CA ARG A 277 8.31 16.66 15.74
C ARG A 277 7.86 15.76 14.60
N ASN A 278 8.76 15.40 13.68
CA ASN A 278 8.39 14.64 12.49
C ASN A 278 8.05 13.18 12.82
N VAL A 279 8.83 12.54 13.71
CA VAL A 279 8.55 11.18 14.20
C VAL A 279 7.23 11.18 14.96
N GLY A 280 6.99 12.15 15.85
CA GLY A 280 5.75 12.25 16.63
C GLY A 280 4.52 12.42 15.75
N GLN A 281 4.59 13.30 14.75
CA GLN A 281 3.52 13.43 13.76
C GLN A 281 3.27 12.13 12.99
N ARG A 282 4.34 11.41 12.63
CA ARG A 282 4.22 10.16 11.88
C ARG A 282 3.63 9.03 12.73
N LEU A 283 4.13 8.86 13.94
CA LEU A 283 3.67 7.86 14.88
C LEU A 283 2.22 8.13 15.32
N GLY A 284 1.89 9.40 15.59
CA GLY A 284 0.50 9.79 15.88
C GLY A 284 -0.45 9.53 14.72
N TYR A 285 -0.01 9.70 13.47
CA TYR A 285 -0.78 9.28 12.30
C TYR A 285 -0.98 7.77 12.24
N LEU A 286 0.08 6.99 12.44
CA LEU A 286 0.03 5.53 12.37
C LEU A 286 -0.88 4.97 13.46
N TRP A 287 -0.74 5.45 14.69
CA TRP A 287 -1.58 5.06 15.82
C TRP A 287 -3.06 5.34 15.58
N LYS A 288 -3.40 6.50 14.99
CA LYS A 288 -4.77 6.79 14.57
C LYS A 288 -5.26 5.84 13.47
N ASP A 289 -4.46 5.61 12.43
CA ASP A 289 -4.84 4.67 11.35
C ASP A 289 -5.04 3.25 11.87
N ASP A 290 -4.18 2.82 12.78
CA ASP A 290 -4.20 1.54 13.48
C ASP A 290 -5.49 1.36 14.31
N ALA A 291 -5.84 2.34 15.15
CA ALA A 291 -7.08 2.33 15.92
C ALA A 291 -8.33 2.32 15.02
N LEU A 292 -8.29 3.07 13.91
CA LEU A 292 -9.37 3.09 12.92
C LEU A 292 -9.49 1.76 12.18
N ILE A 293 -8.37 1.11 11.85
CA ILE A 293 -8.37 -0.22 11.23
C ILE A 293 -9.01 -1.24 12.17
N GLU A 294 -8.65 -1.22 13.46
CA GLU A 294 -9.23 -2.13 14.45
C GLU A 294 -10.74 -1.88 14.63
N ARG A 295 -11.15 -0.62 14.80
CA ARG A 295 -12.54 -0.22 14.97
C ARG A 295 -13.44 -0.60 13.79
N ASP A 296 -12.94 -0.41 12.57
CA ASP A 296 -13.79 -0.44 11.37
C ASP A 296 -13.81 -1.80 10.65
N GLY A 297 -13.15 -2.83 11.21
CA GLY A 297 -13.27 -4.22 10.71
C GLY A 297 -11.99 -5.04 10.70
N GLY A 298 -10.88 -4.49 11.16
CA GLY A 298 -9.57 -5.14 11.24
C GLY A 298 -8.82 -5.23 9.90
N TRP A 299 -7.54 -5.58 9.99
CA TRP A 299 -6.62 -5.68 8.85
C TRP A 299 -7.03 -6.73 7.79
N ALA A 300 -7.81 -7.74 8.18
CA ALA A 300 -8.29 -8.77 7.25
C ALA A 300 -9.25 -8.21 6.20
N ALA A 301 -10.01 -7.17 6.54
CA ALA A 301 -10.98 -6.52 5.66
C ALA A 301 -10.37 -5.44 4.76
N LEU A 302 -9.07 -5.13 4.89
CA LEU A 302 -8.36 -4.24 3.95
C LEU A 302 -8.27 -4.88 2.56
N ASN A 303 -8.45 -4.08 1.52
CA ASN A 303 -8.23 -4.48 0.13
C ASN A 303 -6.72 -4.49 -0.19
N LYS A 304 -6.34 -5.09 -1.32
CA LYS A 304 -4.94 -5.21 -1.74
C LYS A 304 -4.19 -3.87 -1.76
N VAL A 305 -4.82 -2.82 -2.29
CA VAL A 305 -4.21 -1.49 -2.44
C VAL A 305 -3.94 -0.84 -1.09
N GLU A 306 -4.87 -0.96 -0.15
CA GLU A 306 -4.74 -0.42 1.20
C GLU A 306 -3.81 -1.25 2.07
N VAL A 307 -3.71 -2.57 1.85
CA VAL A 307 -2.65 -3.40 2.47
C VAL A 307 -1.28 -2.93 2.01
N GLU A 308 -1.06 -2.77 0.70
CA GLU A 308 0.21 -2.29 0.17
C GLU A 308 0.56 -0.91 0.74
N ARG A 309 -0.41 0.01 0.75
CA ARG A 309 -0.20 1.35 1.33
C ARG A 309 0.10 1.29 2.82
N ALA A 310 -0.64 0.49 3.60
CA ALA A 310 -0.42 0.32 5.03
C ALA A 310 0.98 -0.22 5.33
N CYS A 311 1.47 -1.18 4.53
CA CYS A 311 2.83 -1.69 4.59
C CYS A 311 3.87 -0.59 4.31
N VAL A 312 3.73 0.14 3.20
CA VAL A 312 4.64 1.25 2.85
C VAL A 312 4.67 2.28 3.96
N GLU A 313 3.50 2.64 4.50
CA GLU A 313 3.39 3.63 5.55
C GLU A 313 4.11 3.22 6.84
N ARG A 314 4.09 1.93 7.14
CA ARG A 314 4.74 1.35 8.29
C ARG A 314 6.22 1.00 8.06
N GLY A 315 6.77 1.26 6.88
CA GLY A 315 8.18 0.99 6.56
C GLY A 315 8.46 -0.47 6.17
N ILE A 316 7.43 -1.23 5.80
CA ILE A 316 7.55 -2.59 5.27
C ILE A 316 7.84 -2.50 3.77
N ASN A 317 8.89 -3.18 3.29
CA ASN A 317 9.18 -3.29 1.86
C ASN A 317 8.06 -4.06 1.15
N VAL A 318 7.48 -3.47 0.09
CA VAL A 318 6.41 -4.06 -0.72
C VAL A 318 6.86 -4.59 -2.09
N LEU A 319 8.07 -4.23 -2.53
CA LEU A 319 8.53 -4.50 -3.88
C LEU A 319 8.76 -6.00 -4.08
N GLY A 320 8.14 -6.56 -5.13
CA GLY A 320 8.28 -7.97 -5.50
C GLY A 320 7.58 -8.95 -4.54
N LYS A 321 6.79 -8.46 -3.57
CA LYS A 321 6.08 -9.31 -2.61
C LYS A 321 4.66 -9.62 -3.06
N ARG A 322 4.17 -10.80 -2.70
CA ARG A 322 2.78 -11.19 -2.91
C ARG A 322 1.88 -10.61 -1.82
N GLU A 323 0.59 -10.47 -2.10
CA GLU A 323 -0.38 -9.92 -1.15
C GLU A 323 -0.39 -10.69 0.18
N ASP A 324 -0.32 -12.01 0.15
CA ASP A 324 -0.31 -12.84 1.36
C ASP A 324 0.90 -12.56 2.26
N GLU A 325 2.06 -12.31 1.66
CA GLU A 325 3.29 -11.97 2.37
C GLU A 325 3.18 -10.58 3.01
N LEU A 326 2.54 -9.63 2.32
CA LEU A 326 2.27 -8.29 2.86
C LEU A 326 1.29 -8.34 4.04
N ARG A 327 0.20 -9.11 3.91
CA ARG A 327 -0.75 -9.31 5.01
C ARG A 327 -0.08 -9.93 6.22
N LYS A 328 0.73 -10.97 6.03
CA LYS A 328 1.51 -11.59 7.12
C LYS A 328 2.45 -10.59 7.77
N ALA A 329 3.20 -9.82 6.98
CA ALA A 329 4.13 -8.82 7.51
C ALA A 329 3.41 -7.73 8.33
N LEU A 330 2.25 -7.27 7.86
CA LEU A 330 1.43 -6.29 8.58
C LEU A 330 0.93 -6.84 9.92
N VAL A 331 0.50 -8.10 9.96
CA VAL A 331 0.07 -8.77 11.20
C VAL A 331 1.21 -8.95 12.19
N VAL A 332 2.38 -9.36 11.72
CA VAL A 332 3.56 -9.54 12.59
C VAL A 332 3.93 -8.21 13.23
N GLN A 333 4.01 -7.15 12.45
CA GLN A 333 4.30 -5.82 12.98
C GLN A 333 3.23 -5.35 13.97
N TRP A 334 1.96 -5.62 13.68
CA TRP A 334 0.84 -5.25 14.54
C TRP A 334 0.89 -5.98 15.89
N LYS A 335 0.94 -7.31 15.85
CA LYS A 335 0.91 -8.18 17.04
C LYS A 335 2.19 -8.12 17.86
N GLY A 336 3.33 -7.84 17.23
CA GLY A 336 4.61 -7.73 17.94
C GLY A 336 4.67 -6.61 18.98
N GLY A 337 3.63 -5.79 19.13
CA GLY A 337 3.55 -4.76 20.18
C GLY A 337 2.54 -5.08 21.28
N ASN A 338 1.73 -6.13 21.11
CA ASN A 338 0.76 -6.63 22.09
C ASN A 338 1.23 -7.98 22.69
N ALA A 339 2.52 -8.30 22.58
CA ALA A 339 3.13 -9.50 23.13
C ALA A 339 3.98 -9.18 24.35
#